data_AF-A0AAW2CRW6-F1
#
_entry.id   AF-A0AAW2CRW6-F1
#
_cell.length_a   1.000
_cell.length_b   1.000
_cell.length_c   1.000
_cell.angle_alpha   90.00
_cell.angle_beta   90.00
_cell.angle_gamma   90.00
#
_symmetry.space_group_name_H-M   'P 1'
#
loop_
_entity.id
_entity.type
_entity.pdbx_description
1 polymer ?
#
loop_
_entity_poly.entity_id
_entity_poly.type
_entity_poly.pdbx_seq_one_letter_code
_entity_poly.pdbx_strand_id
1 'polypeptide(L)'
;MATPRLSLRLRSHLHHHQLLRSATPLLLSPIKSQSPSSIPLTPNLLRFLSTSRRHPTKPKPIDIGARARQLQTRRLWTYALTFSCIAGFIVIVLNGFQDQLVFYVTPTDALEKYTSNPSKSKFRLGGLVLEGSVAHPPSSPDMEFVITDLVTDILVKYRGSLPDLFREGHSVVVEGFVKPFTDEIKNEVVSVRSVAKKARSGECYFSATEVLAKHDEKYMPQEVAAQIEKNKKKLERGEEVAVAAQVEAKGS
;
A
#
# COMPACT_ATOMS: atom_id res chain seq x y z
N MET A 1 -49.85 -5.77 -4.26
CA MET A 1 -49.68 -4.46 -4.94
C MET A 1 -49.87 -3.36 -3.92
N ALA A 2 -48.78 -2.76 -3.43
CA ALA A 2 -48.80 -1.54 -2.63
C ALA A 2 -47.39 -0.95 -2.66
N THR A 3 -47.23 0.17 -3.34
CA THR A 3 -46.02 1.00 -3.35
C THR A 3 -46.06 1.97 -2.17
N PRO A 4 -44.89 2.38 -1.67
CA PRO A 4 -44.75 3.79 -1.32
C PRO A 4 -43.46 4.40 -1.87
N ARG A 5 -43.65 5.54 -2.56
CA ARG A 5 -42.63 6.56 -2.83
C ARG A 5 -42.21 7.18 -1.50
N LEU A 6 -40.90 7.27 -1.25
CA LEU A 6 -40.34 8.13 -0.20
C LEU A 6 -39.36 9.10 -0.84
N SER A 7 -39.69 10.37 -0.72
CA SER A 7 -38.89 11.50 -1.18
C SER A 7 -38.43 12.32 0.02
N LEU A 8 -37.18 12.77 -0.03
CA LEU A 8 -36.58 13.94 0.60
C LEU A 8 -36.66 14.09 2.13
N ARG A 9 -35.49 14.12 2.80
CA ARG A 9 -35.03 15.33 3.52
C ARG A 9 -33.62 15.19 4.11
N LEU A 10 -32.89 16.30 3.96
CA LEU A 10 -31.69 16.80 4.65
C LEU A 10 -31.32 16.11 5.98
N ARG A 11 -30.00 15.92 6.17
CA ARG A 11 -29.29 16.37 7.39
C ARG A 11 -27.77 16.42 7.14
N SER A 12 -27.27 17.64 7.00
CA SER A 12 -25.86 18.00 7.11
C SER A 12 -25.42 17.96 8.58
N HIS A 13 -24.43 17.14 8.92
CA HIS A 13 -23.79 17.16 10.24
C HIS A 13 -22.40 17.79 10.12
N LEU A 14 -22.32 19.06 10.51
CA LEU A 14 -21.09 19.77 10.85
C LEU A 14 -20.75 19.44 12.30
N HIS A 15 -19.58 18.87 12.57
CA HIS A 15 -19.05 18.79 13.93
C HIS A 15 -18.02 19.90 14.16
N HIS A 16 -18.45 20.85 14.99
CA HIS A 16 -17.64 21.82 15.71
C HIS A 16 -16.74 21.11 16.74
N HIS A 17 -15.47 21.51 16.79
CA HIS A 17 -14.70 21.50 18.04
C HIS A 17 -14.20 22.93 18.31
N GLN A 18 -14.87 23.58 19.26
CA GLN A 18 -14.41 24.81 19.90
C GLN A 18 -13.46 24.43 21.04
N LEU A 19 -12.32 25.14 21.17
CA LEU A 19 -11.69 25.35 22.47
C LEU A 19 -11.19 26.80 22.60
N LEU A 20 -11.93 27.50 23.46
CA LEU A 20 -11.59 28.59 24.37
C LEU A 20 -10.19 29.21 24.27
N ARG A 21 -10.16 30.53 24.05
CA ARG A 21 -9.26 31.41 24.81
C ARG A 21 -9.93 32.74 25.12
N SER A 22 -9.78 33.11 26.38
CA SER A 22 -10.45 34.11 27.20
C SER A 22 -10.19 35.55 26.79
N ALA A 23 -11.24 36.36 26.86
CA ALA A 23 -11.20 37.81 26.89
C ALA A 23 -11.00 38.32 28.34
N THR A 24 -10.30 39.44 28.51
CA THR A 24 -10.43 40.37 29.66
C THR A 24 -9.90 41.77 29.28
N PRO A 25 -10.37 42.85 29.94
CA PRO A 25 -10.80 44.06 29.25
C PRO A 25 -9.97 45.34 29.51
N LEU A 26 -10.40 46.40 28.83
CA LEU A 26 -10.04 47.82 28.90
C LEU A 26 -9.97 48.40 30.32
N LEU A 27 -9.04 49.34 30.55
CA LEU A 27 -9.02 50.24 31.71
C LEU A 27 -8.71 51.68 31.27
N LEU A 28 -9.44 52.61 31.88
CA LEU A 28 -9.78 53.95 31.42
C LEU A 28 -9.12 55.02 32.32
N SER A 29 -8.48 56.03 31.71
CA SER A 29 -8.32 57.44 32.20
C SER A 29 -7.45 57.69 33.48
N PRO A 30 -6.97 58.93 33.82
CA PRO A 30 -7.74 60.19 33.85
C PRO A 30 -7.06 61.45 33.27
N ILE A 31 -7.91 62.47 33.16
CA ILE A 31 -7.71 63.87 32.75
C ILE A 31 -6.87 64.64 33.80
N LYS A 32 -6.02 65.58 33.37
CA LYS A 32 -5.65 66.74 34.20
C LYS A 32 -5.47 68.01 33.36
N SER A 33 -6.29 69.00 33.70
CA SER A 33 -6.32 70.40 33.26
C SER A 33 -5.61 71.32 34.27
N GLN A 34 -5.02 72.44 33.79
CA GLN A 34 -4.74 73.78 34.42
C GLN A 34 -3.41 74.33 33.82
N SER A 35 -3.35 75.33 32.92
CA SER A 35 -3.54 76.81 33.00
C SER A 35 -2.46 77.58 33.81
N PRO A 36 -2.25 78.91 33.63
CA PRO A 36 -1.75 79.69 32.47
C PRO A 36 -0.56 80.62 32.85
N SER A 37 -0.16 81.55 31.95
CA SER A 37 0.84 82.66 32.08
C SER A 37 2.33 82.25 32.00
N SER A 38 3.26 82.98 31.37
CA SER A 38 3.40 84.41 31.10
C SER A 38 4.25 84.69 29.85
N ILE A 39 3.92 85.78 29.16
CA ILE A 39 4.63 86.36 28.02
C ILE A 39 5.92 87.06 28.52
N PRO A 40 7.02 87.05 27.75
CA PRO A 40 7.61 88.34 27.40
C PRO A 40 7.86 88.50 25.90
N LEU A 41 7.44 89.66 25.40
CA LEU A 41 7.85 90.22 24.11
C LEU A 41 9.36 90.52 24.16
N THR A 42 10.09 90.09 23.13
CA THR A 42 11.12 90.93 22.51
C THR A 42 11.13 90.71 21.00
N PRO A 43 11.39 91.77 20.19
CA PRO A 43 11.20 91.74 18.76
C PRO A 43 12.51 91.35 18.09
N ASN A 44 12.50 90.33 17.23
CA ASN A 44 13.51 90.26 16.17
C ASN A 44 12.85 90.06 14.81
N LEU A 45 12.79 91.21 14.16
CA LEU A 45 12.66 91.44 12.73
C LEU A 45 13.36 90.39 11.87
N LEU A 46 12.62 89.98 10.83
CA LEU A 46 13.12 89.56 9.52
C LEU A 46 13.99 88.31 9.50
N ARG A 47 13.44 87.19 9.02
CA ARG A 47 13.87 86.65 7.71
C ARG A 47 13.21 85.32 7.32
N PHE A 48 12.95 85.26 6.02
CA PHE A 48 12.78 84.08 5.17
C PHE A 48 11.48 83.29 5.31
N LEU A 49 10.48 83.74 4.54
CA LEU A 49 9.62 82.86 3.76
C LEU A 49 10.50 81.93 2.91
N SER A 50 10.97 80.84 3.51
CA SER A 50 11.57 79.73 2.77
C SER A 50 10.45 79.02 2.05
N THR A 51 10.13 79.50 0.85
CA THR A 51 9.41 78.69 -0.13
C THR A 51 10.33 77.52 -0.44
N SER A 52 10.14 76.39 0.24
CA SER A 52 10.76 75.13 -0.15
C SER A 52 10.30 74.87 -1.58
N ARG A 53 11.21 75.15 -2.51
CA ARG A 53 11.01 74.98 -3.94
C ARG A 53 10.79 73.50 -4.15
N ARG A 54 9.53 73.07 -4.25
CA ARG A 54 9.17 71.72 -4.68
C ARG A 54 9.85 71.50 -6.02
N HIS A 55 10.95 70.77 -6.00
CA HIS A 55 11.58 70.32 -7.22
C HIS A 55 10.59 69.34 -7.84
N PRO A 56 10.07 69.57 -9.07
CA PRO A 56 9.28 68.57 -9.74
C PRO A 56 10.18 67.35 -9.91
N THR A 57 9.94 66.30 -9.14
CA THR A 57 10.61 65.01 -9.32
C THR A 57 10.09 64.48 -10.65
N LYS A 58 10.95 64.43 -11.67
CA LYS A 58 10.62 63.75 -12.93
C LYS A 58 10.07 62.36 -12.59
N PRO A 59 8.84 61.99 -12.99
CA PRO A 59 8.35 60.65 -12.75
C PRO A 59 9.29 59.68 -13.47
N LYS A 60 9.82 58.69 -12.73
CA LYS A 60 10.62 57.63 -13.34
C LYS A 60 9.75 56.96 -14.41
N PRO A 61 10.25 56.77 -15.65
CA PRO A 61 9.49 56.07 -16.67
C PRO A 61 9.17 54.68 -16.15
N ILE A 62 7.90 54.32 -16.18
CA ILE A 62 7.45 52.99 -15.77
C ILE A 62 7.93 52.03 -16.85
N ASP A 63 8.89 51.17 -16.54
CA ASP A 63 9.28 50.08 -17.43
C ASP A 63 8.15 49.04 -17.51
N ILE A 64 7.23 49.28 -18.45
CA ILE A 64 6.10 48.38 -18.75
C ILE A 64 6.63 46.98 -19.10
N GLY A 65 7.80 46.91 -19.77
CA GLY A 65 8.48 45.65 -20.10
C GLY A 65 8.98 44.87 -18.88
N ALA A 66 9.44 45.55 -17.83
CA ALA A 66 9.91 44.90 -16.60
C ALA A 66 8.75 44.28 -15.80
N ARG A 67 7.61 44.98 -15.71
CA ARG A 67 6.38 44.46 -15.08
C ARG A 67 5.72 43.33 -15.88
N ALA A 68 5.76 43.40 -17.21
CA ALA A 68 5.21 42.35 -18.07
C ALA A 68 5.93 41.00 -17.87
N ARG A 69 7.28 41.01 -17.76
CA ARG A 69 8.08 39.81 -17.48
C ARG A 69 7.80 39.23 -16.08
N GLN A 70 7.55 40.07 -15.08
CA GLN A 70 7.20 39.62 -13.72
C GLN A 70 5.83 38.92 -13.63
N LEU A 71 4.85 39.30 -14.45
CA LEU A 71 3.54 38.64 -14.50
C LEU A 71 3.61 37.27 -15.19
N GLN A 72 4.47 37.14 -16.21
CA GLN A 72 4.69 35.89 -16.93
C GLN A 72 5.36 34.83 -16.04
N THR A 73 6.39 35.21 -15.26
CA THR A 73 7.05 34.27 -14.35
C THR A 73 6.14 33.83 -13.22
N ARG A 74 5.32 34.73 -12.63
CA ARG A 74 4.34 34.36 -11.59
C ARG A 74 3.32 33.32 -12.06
N ARG A 75 2.83 33.44 -13.31
CA ARG A 75 1.92 32.46 -13.92
C ARG A 75 2.60 31.13 -14.20
N LEU A 76 3.87 31.16 -14.63
CA LEU A 76 4.67 29.94 -14.82
C LEU A 76 4.84 29.18 -13.50
N TRP A 77 5.16 29.88 -12.40
CA TRP A 77 5.30 29.27 -11.07
C TRP A 77 3.99 28.65 -10.57
N THR A 78 2.84 29.29 -10.81
CA THR A 78 1.54 28.69 -10.46
C THR A 78 1.27 27.41 -11.23
N TYR A 79 1.58 27.37 -12.53
CA TYR A 79 1.40 26.16 -13.34
C TYR A 79 2.37 25.05 -12.93
N ALA A 80 3.64 25.39 -12.69
CA ALA A 80 4.64 24.44 -12.21
C ALA A 80 4.23 23.81 -10.87
N LEU A 81 3.72 24.62 -9.93
CA LEU A 81 3.21 24.13 -8.65
C LEU A 81 2.02 23.18 -8.85
N THR A 82 1.04 23.57 -9.67
CA THR A 82 -0.13 22.70 -9.92
C THR A 82 0.26 21.39 -10.60
N PHE A 83 1.18 21.43 -11.56
CA PHE A 83 1.65 20.24 -12.26
C PHE A 83 2.44 19.32 -11.31
N SER A 84 3.28 19.90 -10.44
CA SER A 84 4.01 19.15 -9.41
C SER A 84 3.06 18.47 -8.43
N CYS A 85 1.99 19.14 -7.98
CA CYS A 85 0.99 18.54 -7.11
C CYS A 85 0.26 17.36 -7.80
N ILE A 86 -0.14 17.52 -9.06
CA ILE A 86 -0.81 16.45 -9.81
C ILE A 86 0.14 15.27 -10.04
N ALA A 87 1.38 15.54 -10.44
CA ALA A 87 2.39 14.50 -10.62
C ALA A 87 2.66 13.75 -9.31
N GLY A 88 2.81 14.46 -8.19
CA GLY A 88 2.98 13.87 -6.86
C GLY A 88 1.79 12.99 -6.46
N PHE A 89 0.56 13.45 -6.71
CA PHE A 89 -0.65 12.67 -6.43
C PHE A 89 -0.69 11.37 -7.23
N ILE A 90 -0.37 11.42 -8.53
CA ILE A 90 -0.31 10.23 -9.39
C ILE A 90 0.73 9.24 -8.85
N VAL A 91 1.93 9.71 -8.47
CA VAL A 91 2.98 8.84 -7.91
C VAL A 91 2.51 8.16 -6.61
N ILE A 92 1.87 8.89 -5.70
CA ILE A 92 1.35 8.35 -4.44
C ILE A 92 0.27 7.30 -4.70
N VAL A 93 -0.68 7.57 -5.61
CA VAL A 93 -1.75 6.65 -5.96
C VAL A 93 -1.19 5.38 -6.62
N LEU A 94 -0.25 5.52 -7.56
CA LEU A 94 0.38 4.38 -8.23
C LEU A 94 1.19 3.53 -7.25
N ASN A 95 1.88 4.14 -6.29
CA ASN A 95 2.62 3.42 -5.26
C ASN A 95 1.67 2.65 -4.32
N GLY A 96 0.59 3.30 -3.86
CA GLY A 96 -0.39 2.66 -2.97
C GLY A 96 -1.19 1.53 -3.61
N PHE A 97 -1.37 1.53 -4.94
CA PHE A 97 -2.08 0.45 -5.64
C PHE A 97 -1.26 -0.84 -5.74
N GLN A 98 0.08 -0.74 -5.80
CA GLN A 98 0.96 -1.91 -5.89
C GLN A 98 0.85 -2.81 -4.65
N ASP A 99 0.57 -2.23 -3.48
CA ASP A 99 0.45 -2.96 -2.22
C ASP A 99 -0.87 -3.74 -2.06
N GLN A 100 -1.88 -3.47 -2.89
CA GLN A 100 -3.22 -4.10 -2.80
C GLN A 100 -3.45 -5.22 -3.83
N LEU A 101 -2.52 -5.45 -4.75
CA LEU A 101 -2.68 -6.47 -5.77
C LEU A 101 -2.34 -7.85 -5.21
N VAL A 102 -3.37 -8.65 -4.93
CA VAL A 102 -3.19 -10.04 -4.50
C VAL A 102 -3.13 -10.93 -5.74
N PHE A 103 -1.90 -11.27 -6.14
CA PHE A 103 -1.65 -12.15 -7.29
C PHE A 103 -1.87 -13.62 -6.93
N TYR A 104 -2.36 -14.39 -7.90
CA TYR A 104 -2.43 -15.83 -7.80
C TYR A 104 -1.16 -16.45 -8.37
N VAL A 105 -0.56 -17.36 -7.62
CA VAL A 105 0.77 -17.90 -7.89
C VAL A 105 0.78 -19.38 -7.53
N THR A 106 1.43 -20.22 -8.33
CA THR A 106 1.66 -21.62 -7.95
C THR A 106 2.88 -21.77 -7.02
N PRO A 107 2.99 -22.91 -6.31
CA PRO A 107 4.19 -23.25 -5.55
C PRO A 107 5.52 -23.06 -6.29
N THR A 108 5.59 -23.43 -7.58
CA THR A 108 6.82 -23.26 -8.38
C THR A 108 7.16 -21.78 -8.58
N ASP A 109 6.18 -21.01 -9.06
CA ASP A 109 6.36 -19.58 -9.31
C ASP A 109 6.64 -18.78 -8.02
N ALA A 110 6.04 -19.21 -6.90
CA ALA A 110 6.23 -18.57 -5.59
C ALA A 110 7.69 -18.66 -5.14
N LEU A 111 8.34 -19.81 -5.37
CA LEU A 111 9.74 -20.02 -5.04
C LEU A 111 10.67 -19.20 -5.94
N GLU A 112 10.40 -19.17 -7.25
CA GLU A 112 11.17 -18.35 -8.20
C GLU A 112 11.05 -16.85 -7.91
N LYS A 113 9.83 -16.38 -7.61
CA LYS A 113 9.58 -14.98 -7.22
C LYS A 113 10.30 -14.63 -5.93
N TYR A 114 10.31 -15.53 -4.95
CA TYR A 114 11.02 -15.30 -3.70
C TYR A 114 12.54 -15.19 -3.90
N THR A 115 13.13 -16.07 -4.72
CA THR A 115 14.57 -16.06 -5.04
C THR A 115 14.98 -14.79 -5.79
N SER A 116 14.13 -14.30 -6.71
CA SER A 116 14.41 -13.09 -7.50
C SER A 116 14.18 -11.79 -6.74
N ASN A 117 13.16 -11.75 -5.87
CA ASN A 117 12.88 -10.60 -5.02
C ASN A 117 12.19 -11.06 -3.73
N PRO A 118 12.83 -10.95 -2.55
CA PRO A 118 12.19 -11.23 -1.27
C PRO A 118 11.18 -10.12 -0.94
N SER A 119 10.09 -10.06 -1.70
CA SER A 119 9.02 -9.09 -1.49
C SER A 119 8.20 -9.51 -0.27
N LYS A 120 7.89 -8.55 0.59
CA LYS A 120 7.01 -8.76 1.76
C LYS A 120 5.52 -8.65 1.39
N SER A 121 5.17 -8.76 0.11
CA SER A 121 3.78 -8.66 -0.32
C SER A 121 3.01 -9.95 0.03
N LYS A 122 1.73 -9.79 0.36
CA LYS A 122 0.81 -10.93 0.47
C LYS A 122 0.48 -11.41 -0.93
N PHE A 123 0.42 -12.72 -1.12
CA PHE A 123 -0.08 -13.29 -2.37
C PHE A 123 -0.92 -14.53 -2.10
N ARG A 124 -1.68 -14.95 -3.12
CA ARG A 124 -2.53 -16.13 -3.09
C ARG A 124 -1.78 -17.28 -3.75
N LEU A 125 -1.39 -18.23 -2.92
CA LEU A 125 -0.79 -19.49 -3.34
C LEU A 125 -1.91 -20.47 -3.73
N GLY A 126 -1.97 -20.85 -5.00
CA GLY A 126 -2.93 -21.82 -5.52
C GLY A 126 -2.25 -23.14 -5.87
N GLY A 127 -2.85 -24.26 -5.48
CA GLY A 127 -2.35 -25.58 -5.84
C GLY A 127 -3.23 -26.70 -5.29
N LEU A 128 -2.71 -27.93 -5.36
CA LEU A 128 -3.37 -29.12 -4.85
C LEU A 128 -2.86 -29.45 -3.45
N VAL A 129 -3.73 -29.85 -2.54
CA VAL A 129 -3.31 -30.35 -1.23
C VAL A 129 -2.79 -31.77 -1.40
N LEU A 130 -1.56 -32.02 -0.94
CA LEU A 130 -0.96 -33.35 -1.04
C LEU A 130 -1.65 -34.33 -0.08
N GLU A 131 -1.86 -35.57 -0.55
CA GLU A 131 -2.49 -36.62 0.25
C GLU A 131 -1.63 -37.08 1.44
N GLY A 132 -2.29 -37.27 2.59
CA GLY A 132 -1.68 -37.56 3.88
C GLY A 132 -0.63 -36.52 4.29
N SER A 133 -0.81 -35.26 3.92
CA SER A 133 0.10 -34.17 4.30
C SER A 133 -0.45 -33.27 5.40
N VAL A 134 -1.74 -33.40 5.72
CA VAL A 134 -2.41 -32.58 6.72
C VAL A 134 -2.06 -33.09 8.11
N ALA A 135 -1.38 -32.27 8.90
CA ALA A 135 -0.94 -32.59 10.24
C ALA A 135 -1.31 -31.49 11.23
N HIS A 136 -1.80 -31.93 12.40
CA HIS A 136 -2.03 -31.06 13.54
C HIS A 136 -0.98 -31.36 14.62
N PRO A 137 0.07 -30.53 14.75
CA PRO A 137 1.05 -30.68 15.82
C PRO A 137 0.38 -30.48 17.19
N PRO A 138 0.56 -31.38 18.18
CA PRO A 138 -0.04 -31.23 19.50
C PRO A 138 0.55 -30.07 20.33
N SER A 139 1.68 -29.51 19.88
CA SER A 139 2.42 -28.45 20.57
C SER A 139 1.93 -27.05 20.22
N SER A 140 1.29 -26.86 19.06
CA SER A 140 0.82 -25.55 18.60
C SER A 140 -0.59 -25.63 18.02
N PRO A 141 -1.38 -24.54 18.10
CA PRO A 141 -2.71 -24.47 17.47
C PRO A 141 -2.65 -24.34 15.94
N ASP A 142 -1.47 -24.52 15.35
CA ASP A 142 -1.25 -24.35 13.92
C ASP A 142 -1.61 -25.65 13.18
N MET A 143 -2.02 -25.50 11.93
CA MET A 143 -2.24 -26.59 11.00
C MET A 143 -1.14 -26.57 9.95
N GLU A 144 -0.56 -27.72 9.66
CA GLU A 144 0.48 -27.88 8.66
C GLU A 144 -0.01 -28.77 7.53
N PHE A 145 0.19 -28.35 6.30
CA PHE A 145 -0.14 -29.15 5.11
C PHE A 145 0.76 -28.76 3.94
N VAL A 146 0.85 -29.62 2.94
CA VAL A 146 1.70 -29.37 1.76
C VAL A 146 0.82 -29.06 0.56
N ILE A 147 1.14 -27.97 -0.14
CA ILE A 147 0.54 -27.63 -1.43
C ILE A 147 1.52 -27.97 -2.54
N THR A 148 1.02 -28.63 -3.58
CA THR A 148 1.77 -29.05 -4.76
C THR A 148 1.18 -28.52 -6.05
N ASP A 149 2.05 -28.23 -7.01
CA ASP A 149 1.74 -27.95 -8.42
C ASP A 149 2.18 -29.13 -9.31
N LEU A 150 2.23 -30.34 -8.74
CA LEU A 150 2.76 -31.58 -9.33
C LEU A 150 4.29 -31.59 -9.57
N VAL A 151 4.92 -30.41 -9.66
CA VAL A 151 6.37 -30.25 -9.84
C VAL A 151 7.06 -29.92 -8.51
N THR A 152 6.57 -28.88 -7.84
CA THR A 152 7.16 -28.32 -6.62
C THR A 152 6.14 -28.36 -5.49
N ASP A 153 6.65 -28.66 -4.30
CA ASP A 153 5.87 -28.83 -3.08
C ASP A 153 6.33 -27.80 -2.03
N ILE A 154 5.39 -27.05 -1.46
CA ILE A 154 5.65 -26.05 -0.41
C ILE A 154 4.90 -26.41 0.87
N LEU A 155 5.59 -26.33 2.01
CA LEU A 155 4.98 -26.46 3.33
C LEU A 155 4.20 -25.20 3.68
N VAL A 156 2.93 -25.36 4.03
CA VAL A 156 2.04 -24.30 4.47
C VAL A 156 1.75 -24.46 5.96
N LYS A 157 1.97 -23.39 6.72
CA LYS A 157 1.57 -23.26 8.13
C LYS A 157 0.42 -22.29 8.23
N TYR A 158 -0.73 -22.76 8.68
CA TYR A 158 -1.95 -21.98 8.83
C TYR A 158 -2.35 -21.89 10.30
N ARG A 159 -2.58 -20.68 10.79
CA ARG A 159 -3.04 -20.46 12.15
C ARG A 159 -4.56 -20.36 12.16
N GLY A 160 -5.24 -21.43 12.62
CA GLY A 160 -6.68 -21.47 12.74
C GLY A 160 -7.28 -22.82 12.34
N SER A 161 -8.60 -22.87 12.29
CA SER A 161 -9.33 -24.06 11.85
C SER A 161 -9.48 -24.08 10.33
N LEU A 162 -9.21 -25.23 9.71
CA LEU A 162 -9.44 -25.42 8.28
C LEU A 162 -10.95 -25.38 7.97
N PRO A 163 -11.37 -24.81 6.82
CA PRO A 163 -12.76 -24.88 6.37
C PRO A 163 -13.23 -26.33 6.20
N ASP A 164 -14.53 -26.60 6.39
CA ASP A 164 -15.08 -27.96 6.26
C ASP A 164 -14.96 -28.55 4.83
N LEU A 165 -14.87 -27.67 3.83
CA LEU A 165 -14.64 -28.06 2.43
C LEU A 165 -13.17 -28.37 2.12
N PHE A 166 -12.27 -28.22 3.09
CA PHE A 166 -10.86 -28.56 2.89
C PHE A 166 -10.69 -30.08 2.91
N ARG A 167 -10.18 -30.63 1.80
CA ARG A 167 -9.90 -32.06 1.63
C ARG A 167 -8.55 -32.22 0.94
N GLU A 168 -7.87 -33.32 1.26
CA GLU A 168 -6.66 -33.72 0.55
C GLU A 168 -6.98 -34.07 -0.92
N GLY A 169 -6.00 -33.94 -1.82
CA GLY A 169 -6.16 -34.17 -3.25
C GLY A 169 -6.97 -33.11 -4.00
N HIS A 170 -7.54 -32.12 -3.30
CA HIS A 170 -8.34 -31.06 -3.90
C HIS A 170 -7.55 -29.77 -4.08
N SER A 171 -8.04 -28.91 -4.98
CA SER A 171 -7.50 -27.57 -5.17
C SER A 171 -7.83 -26.67 -3.99
N VAL A 172 -6.83 -25.93 -3.55
CA VAL A 172 -6.94 -24.94 -2.48
C VAL A 172 -6.23 -23.66 -2.88
N VAL A 173 -6.76 -22.54 -2.43
CA VAL A 173 -6.07 -21.25 -2.49
C VAL A 173 -5.79 -20.79 -1.08
N VAL A 174 -4.57 -20.35 -0.84
CA VAL A 174 -4.13 -19.90 0.48
C VAL A 174 -3.53 -18.51 0.37
N GLU A 175 -3.96 -17.60 1.22
CA GLU A 175 -3.42 -16.24 1.26
C GLU A 175 -2.41 -16.11 2.40
N GLY A 176 -1.24 -15.53 2.11
CA GLY A 176 -0.18 -15.43 3.10
C GLY A 176 1.13 -14.86 2.58
N PHE A 177 2.21 -15.19 3.29
CA PHE A 177 3.57 -14.74 3.00
C PHE A 177 4.54 -15.91 2.97
N VAL A 178 5.55 -15.86 2.09
CA VAL A 178 6.69 -16.78 2.14
C VAL A 178 7.66 -16.31 3.22
N LYS A 179 8.09 -17.24 4.06
CA LYS A 179 9.11 -17.03 5.08
C LYS A 179 10.24 -18.04 4.89
N PRO A 180 11.51 -17.63 5.07
CA PRO A 180 12.61 -18.57 5.07
C PRO A 180 12.54 -19.46 6.31
N PHE A 181 13.03 -20.69 6.19
CA PHE A 181 13.26 -21.53 7.37
C PHE A 181 14.42 -20.98 8.19
N THR A 182 14.11 -20.27 9.28
CA THR A 182 15.09 -19.97 10.33
C THR A 182 15.46 -21.28 11.04
N ASP A 183 16.72 -21.41 11.48
CA ASP A 183 17.26 -22.67 12.02
C ASP A 183 16.52 -23.18 13.28
N GLU A 184 15.80 -22.30 13.98
CA GLU A 184 14.91 -22.66 15.10
C GLU A 184 13.73 -23.54 14.64
N ILE A 185 13.12 -23.20 13.49
CA ILE A 185 11.96 -23.90 12.94
C ILE A 185 12.39 -25.22 12.30
N LYS A 186 13.61 -25.31 11.75
CA LYS A 186 14.14 -26.57 11.21
C LYS A 186 14.11 -27.67 12.27
N ASN A 187 14.47 -27.37 13.52
CA ASN A 187 14.48 -28.38 14.58
C ASN A 187 13.07 -28.83 14.99
N GLU A 188 12.09 -27.94 15.02
CA GLU A 188 10.68 -28.30 15.27
C GLU A 188 10.09 -29.10 14.10
N VAL A 189 10.33 -28.68 12.86
CA VAL A 189 9.78 -29.32 11.64
C VAL A 189 10.49 -30.65 11.34
N VAL A 190 11.73 -30.84 11.79
CA VAL A 190 12.45 -32.12 11.75
C VAL A 190 11.81 -33.17 12.68
N SER A 191 11.06 -32.76 13.72
CA SER A 191 10.27 -33.70 14.54
C SER A 191 8.96 -34.14 13.85
N VAL A 192 8.43 -33.34 12.92
CA VAL A 192 7.24 -33.60 12.08
C VAL A 192 7.63 -34.27 10.75
N ARG A 193 8.70 -35.07 10.78
CA ARG A 193 9.46 -35.65 9.64
C ARG A 193 8.63 -36.44 8.60
N SER A 194 7.33 -36.65 8.80
CA SER A 194 6.42 -37.25 7.84
C SER A 194 5.93 -36.28 6.76
N VAL A 195 5.71 -35.00 7.10
CA VAL A 195 5.16 -33.99 6.16
C VAL A 195 6.27 -33.24 5.43
N ALA A 196 7.33 -32.85 6.14
CA ALA A 196 8.48 -32.15 5.56
C ALA A 196 9.30 -33.01 4.59
N LYS A 197 9.33 -34.35 4.76
CA LYS A 197 9.96 -35.26 3.79
C LYS A 197 9.25 -35.30 2.44
N LYS A 198 7.95 -34.94 2.39
CA LYS A 198 7.18 -34.89 1.15
C LYS A 198 7.40 -33.58 0.40
N ALA A 199 7.73 -32.49 1.10
CA ALA A 199 8.05 -31.23 0.46
C ALA A 199 9.44 -31.29 -0.18
N ARG A 200 9.52 -31.33 -1.51
CA ARG A 200 10.81 -31.29 -2.24
C ARG A 200 11.58 -29.97 -2.05
N SER A 201 10.93 -28.89 -1.58
CA SER A 201 11.57 -27.60 -1.33
C SER A 201 11.94 -27.42 0.14
N GLY A 202 13.23 -27.17 0.43
CA GLY A 202 13.80 -27.20 1.77
C GLY A 202 14.17 -25.84 2.39
N GLU A 203 13.87 -24.73 1.72
CA GLU A 203 14.45 -23.41 2.09
C GLU A 203 13.43 -22.40 2.63
N CYS A 204 12.14 -22.52 2.25
CA CYS A 204 11.08 -21.63 2.70
C CYS A 204 9.78 -22.37 3.04
N TYR A 205 8.99 -21.79 3.93
CA TYR A 205 7.61 -22.20 4.21
C TYR A 205 6.65 -21.04 3.94
N PHE A 206 5.40 -21.37 3.68
CA PHE A 206 4.33 -20.39 3.48
C PHE A 206 3.55 -20.19 4.79
N SER A 207 3.60 -18.99 5.34
CA SER A 207 2.83 -18.58 6.51
C SER A 207 1.46 -18.07 6.03
N ALA A 208 0.46 -18.93 6.13
CA ALA A 208 -0.91 -18.67 5.70
C ALA A 208 -1.70 -17.89 6.75
N THR A 209 -2.45 -16.89 6.28
CA THR A 209 -3.42 -16.11 7.08
C THR A 209 -4.85 -16.55 6.81
N GLU A 210 -5.15 -17.01 5.60
CA GLU A 210 -6.49 -17.46 5.20
C GLU A 210 -6.39 -18.66 4.26
N VAL A 211 -7.28 -19.64 4.45
CA VAL A 211 -7.42 -20.81 3.58
C VAL A 211 -8.77 -20.77 2.92
N LEU A 212 -8.77 -20.74 1.59
CA LEU A 212 -9.95 -20.69 0.74
C LEU A 212 -10.11 -22.06 0.07
N ALA A 213 -10.99 -22.88 0.64
CA ALA A 213 -11.39 -24.16 0.08
C ALA A 213 -12.82 -24.05 -0.46
N LYS A 214 -12.97 -24.03 -1.78
CA LYS A 214 -14.27 -24.17 -2.45
C LYS A 214 -14.14 -25.27 -3.49
N HIS A 215 -14.99 -26.29 -3.40
CA HIS A 215 -15.07 -27.40 -4.36
C HIS A 215 -15.54 -26.99 -5.76
N ASP A 216 -15.77 -25.70 -6.02
CA ASP A 216 -16.10 -25.23 -7.36
C ASP A 216 -14.81 -25.03 -8.16
N GLU A 217 -14.64 -25.81 -9.23
CA GLU A 217 -13.63 -25.62 -10.29
C GLU A 217 -13.62 -24.17 -10.83
N LYS A 218 -14.71 -23.43 -10.61
CA LYS A 218 -14.86 -22.00 -10.91
C LYS A 218 -14.03 -21.06 -10.01
N TYR A 219 -13.52 -21.52 -8.86
CA TYR A 219 -12.76 -20.69 -7.92
C TYR A 219 -11.24 -20.77 -8.09
N MET A 220 -10.73 -21.77 -8.82
CA MET A 220 -9.30 -21.79 -9.17
C MET A 220 -9.06 -20.76 -10.28
N PRO A 221 -8.20 -19.75 -10.06
CA PRO A 221 -7.89 -18.77 -11.10
C PRO A 221 -7.37 -19.48 -12.34
N GLN A 222 -7.78 -19.00 -13.51
CA GLN A 222 -7.37 -19.56 -14.80
C GLN A 222 -5.84 -19.63 -14.95
N GLU A 223 -5.12 -18.68 -14.35
CA GLU A 223 -3.66 -18.63 -14.34
C GLU A 223 -3.04 -19.86 -13.66
N VAL A 224 -3.50 -20.17 -12.44
CA VAL A 224 -3.03 -21.32 -11.65
C VAL A 224 -3.46 -22.63 -12.31
N ALA A 225 -4.71 -22.73 -12.78
CA ALA A 225 -5.21 -23.91 -13.48
C ALA A 225 -4.41 -24.24 -14.74
N ALA A 226 -4.13 -23.23 -15.56
CA ALA A 226 -3.31 -23.41 -16.76
C ALA A 226 -1.88 -23.84 -16.42
N GLN A 227 -1.32 -23.41 -15.29
CA GLN A 227 0.01 -23.83 -14.84
C GLN A 227 0.02 -25.29 -14.39
N ILE A 228 -0.95 -25.72 -13.58
CA ILE A 228 -1.09 -27.11 -13.15
C ILE A 228 -1.28 -28.04 -14.36
N GLU A 229 -2.13 -27.67 -15.33
CA GLU A 229 -2.31 -28.45 -16.56
C GLU A 229 -1.03 -28.56 -17.39
N LYS A 230 -0.28 -27.46 -17.54
CA LYS A 230 1.01 -27.46 -18.23
C LYS A 230 1.99 -28.38 -17.53
N ASN A 231 2.01 -28.36 -16.20
CA ASN A 231 2.89 -29.21 -15.40
C ASN A 231 2.51 -30.69 -15.50
N LYS A 232 1.20 -31.00 -15.48
CA LYS A 232 0.70 -32.35 -15.74
C LYS A 232 1.15 -32.89 -17.10
N LYS A 233 0.97 -32.10 -18.17
CA LYS A 233 1.41 -32.47 -19.53
C LYS A 233 2.93 -32.68 -19.64
N LYS A 234 3.73 -31.92 -18.88
CA LYS A 234 5.19 -32.11 -18.83
C LYS A 234 5.57 -33.43 -18.16
N LEU A 235 4.86 -33.81 -17.10
CA LEU A 235 5.08 -35.08 -16.41
C LEU A 235 4.71 -36.27 -17.30
N GLU A 236 3.52 -36.25 -17.93
CA GLU A 236 3.07 -37.30 -18.84
C GLU A 236 4.06 -37.51 -20.00
N ARG A 237 4.53 -36.43 -20.64
CA ARG A 237 5.55 -36.50 -21.69
C ARG A 237 6.89 -37.05 -21.17
N GLY A 238 7.28 -36.68 -19.95
CA GLY A 238 8.51 -37.17 -19.33
C GLY A 238 8.46 -38.68 -19.03
N GLU A 239 7.31 -39.17 -18.58
CA GLU A 239 7.06 -40.59 -18.36
C GLU A 239 7.09 -41.39 -19.66
N GLU A 240 6.46 -40.91 -20.73
CA GLU A 240 6.51 -41.53 -22.05
C GLU A 240 7.94 -41.67 -22.59
N VAL A 241 8.77 -40.63 -22.46
CA VAL A 241 10.17 -40.65 -22.88
C VAL A 241 11.01 -41.59 -22.01
N ALA A 242 10.76 -41.65 -20.70
CA ALA A 242 11.44 -42.57 -19.80
C ALA A 242 11.10 -44.03 -20.10
N VAL A 243 9.83 -44.32 -20.42
CA VAL A 243 9.39 -45.66 -20.84
C VAL A 243 10.00 -46.04 -22.19
N ALA A 244 10.02 -45.13 -23.17
CA ALA A 244 10.67 -45.38 -24.46
C ALA A 244 12.18 -45.68 -24.31
N ALA A 245 12.89 -44.91 -23.47
CA ALA A 245 14.30 -45.14 -23.18
C ALA A 245 14.55 -46.48 -22.45
N GLN A 246 13.63 -46.90 -21.57
CA GLN A 246 13.71 -48.21 -20.90
C GLN A 246 13.43 -49.39 -21.84
N VAL A 247 12.58 -49.19 -22.87
CA VAL A 247 12.33 -50.21 -23.91
C VAL A 247 13.55 -50.35 -24.82
N GLU A 248 14.21 -49.26 -25.20
CA GLU A 248 15.46 -49.31 -25.97
C GLU A 248 16.62 -49.94 -25.18
N ALA A 249 16.73 -49.67 -23.88
CA ALA A 249 17.79 -50.24 -23.03
C ALA A 249 17.62 -51.75 -22.72
N LYS A 250 16.40 -52.30 -22.87
CA LYS A 250 16.13 -53.75 -22.72
C LYS A 250 16.14 -54.51 -24.05
N GLY A 251 16.19 -53.80 -25.18
CA GLY A 251 16.17 -54.37 -26.53
C GLY A 251 17.55 -54.61 -27.17
N SER A 252 18.64 -54.34 -26.43
CA SER A 252 20.03 -54.59 -26.85
C SER A 252 20.72 -55.56 -25.90
#